data_AF-A0A3D6E1U4-F1
#
_entry.id   AF-A0A3D6E1U4-F1
#
_cell.length_a   1.000
_cell.length_b   1.000
_cell.length_c   1.000
_cell.angle_alpha   90.00
_cell.angle_beta   90.00
_cell.angle_gamma   90.00
#
_symmetry.space_group_name_H-M   'P 1'
#
loop_
_entity.id
_entity.type
_entity.pdbx_description
1 polymer ?
#
loop_
_entity_poly.entity_id
_entity_poly.type
_entity_poly.pdbx_seq_one_letter_code
_entity_poly.pdbx_strand_id
1 'polypeptide(L)'
;MEQAPPTPAQPAPPADETEARPGLPQPTRLPLYLTLAYLVLISYASLYPFANWRDLGISPLEFLDAGWPRYWTGFDLSVNVIVYLPLGFLLALTLRRLPGRWSAAIAALLLGSLFSLAMECLQNWLPTRVPSNVDLACNTAGSAIGAVLAVWSGKAIIRRIARFQQDWLAPIPQAELGLVLLGIWLLTQLSPETLLFGVGDLRQVLGLTPAVPYAAPAFFVLETGVIVCNTIVIGLFGRALLIDRSYPHLLLICLFVLALAIRTLAASVLVAPQDALAWLTPGARLGLLIGGVLLSLMLLLPAAHRIALAGVALMAGTALVNLTPPNPYSEAALATWRQGHFLNFNGLTRWAASLWPFLALPYLTALGRRL
;
A
#
# COMPACT_ATOMS: atom_id res chain seq x y z
N MET A 1 -26.17 59.92 62.66
CA MET A 1 -25.60 58.63 62.19
C MET A 1 -25.79 58.59 60.69
N GLU A 2 -24.69 58.85 59.98
CA GLU A 2 -24.60 59.02 58.53
C GLU A 2 -24.70 57.65 57.84
N GLN A 3 -25.59 57.50 56.85
CA GLN A 3 -25.71 56.28 56.05
C GLN A 3 -24.65 56.27 54.95
N ALA A 4 -23.80 55.25 54.94
CA ALA A 4 -22.76 55.04 53.92
C ALA A 4 -23.37 54.69 52.55
N PRO A 5 -22.75 55.11 51.43
CA PRO A 5 -23.24 54.83 50.08
C PRO A 5 -22.92 53.39 49.64
N PRO A 6 -23.70 52.82 48.70
CA PRO A 6 -23.49 51.46 48.21
C PRO A 6 -22.23 51.36 47.33
N THR A 7 -21.48 50.28 47.53
CA THR A 7 -20.26 49.92 46.78
C THR A 7 -20.59 49.61 45.30
N PRO A 8 -19.77 50.03 44.32
CA PRO A 8 -20.00 49.68 42.92
C PRO A 8 -19.78 48.18 42.70
N ALA A 9 -20.68 47.55 41.94
CA ALA A 9 -20.55 46.15 41.53
C ALA A 9 -19.27 45.96 40.68
N GLN A 10 -18.48 44.95 41.03
CA GLN A 10 -17.32 44.53 40.24
C GLN A 10 -17.77 44.03 38.85
N PRO A 11 -17.09 44.41 37.76
CA PRO A 11 -17.38 43.84 36.45
C PRO A 11 -17.03 42.34 36.46
N ALA A 12 -17.95 41.51 35.95
CA ALA A 12 -17.75 40.09 35.79
C ALA A 12 -16.46 39.83 34.97
N PRO A 13 -15.65 38.80 35.34
CA PRO A 13 -14.47 38.46 34.57
C PRO A 13 -14.88 38.11 33.13
N PRO A 14 -14.07 38.48 32.11
CA PRO A 14 -14.37 38.12 30.74
C PRO A 14 -14.44 36.59 30.65
N ALA A 15 -15.56 36.09 30.12
CA ALA A 15 -15.69 34.68 29.79
C ALA A 15 -14.49 34.29 28.91
N ASP A 16 -13.76 33.28 29.36
CA ASP A 16 -12.61 32.72 28.68
C ASP A 16 -13.10 32.15 27.33
N GLU A 17 -13.07 32.96 26.28
CA GLU A 17 -13.33 32.56 24.89
C GLU A 17 -12.17 31.70 24.37
N THR A 18 -11.91 30.58 25.05
CA THR A 18 -11.02 29.52 24.59
C THR A 18 -11.73 28.17 24.61
N GLU A 19 -13.06 28.13 24.45
CA GLU A 19 -13.70 26.95 23.87
C GLU A 19 -13.26 26.86 22.41
N ALA A 20 -12.19 26.10 22.19
CA ALA A 20 -11.73 25.71 20.87
C ALA A 20 -12.93 25.17 20.09
N ARG A 21 -13.45 25.98 19.14
CA ARG A 21 -14.44 25.54 18.17
C ARG A 21 -13.98 24.17 17.65
N PRO A 22 -14.78 23.10 17.72
CA PRO A 22 -14.36 21.80 17.21
C PRO A 22 -13.89 22.02 15.78
N GLY A 23 -12.58 21.84 15.57
CA GLY A 23 -11.94 22.18 14.31
C GLY A 23 -12.69 21.48 13.19
N LEU A 24 -13.04 22.23 12.14
CA LEU A 24 -13.69 21.67 10.96
C LEU A 24 -12.99 20.37 10.56
N PRO A 25 -13.74 19.27 10.28
CA PRO A 25 -13.14 17.98 9.99
C PRO A 25 -12.06 18.12 8.92
N GLN A 26 -10.82 17.77 9.27
CA GLN A 26 -9.76 17.86 8.28
C GLN A 26 -10.10 16.95 7.09
N PRO A 27 -10.04 17.48 5.86
CA PRO A 27 -10.36 16.71 4.68
C PRO A 27 -9.37 15.55 4.51
N THR A 28 -9.91 14.32 4.45
CA THR A 28 -9.18 13.09 4.14
C THR A 28 -8.28 13.25 2.91
N ARG A 29 -7.01 12.85 3.06
CA ARG A 29 -5.98 12.76 2.01
C ARG A 29 -5.84 11.32 1.49
N LEU A 30 -6.61 10.37 2.02
CA LEU A 30 -6.60 8.97 1.55
C LEU A 30 -6.77 8.86 0.02
N PRO A 31 -7.69 9.59 -0.65
CA PRO A 31 -7.80 9.53 -2.11
C PRO A 31 -6.49 9.90 -2.82
N LEU A 32 -5.75 10.88 -2.31
CA LEU A 32 -4.47 11.29 -2.89
C LEU A 32 -3.44 10.16 -2.78
N TYR A 33 -3.27 9.59 -1.59
CA TYR A 33 -2.30 8.51 -1.39
C TYR A 33 -2.67 7.26 -2.21
N LEU A 34 -3.96 6.94 -2.33
CA LEU A 34 -4.44 5.86 -3.19
C LEU A 34 -4.22 6.19 -4.67
N THR A 35 -4.48 7.41 -5.14
CA THR A 35 -4.17 7.84 -6.51
C THR A 35 -2.68 7.63 -6.81
N LEU A 36 -1.79 8.08 -5.93
CA LEU A 36 -0.35 7.95 -6.13
C LEU A 36 0.09 6.48 -6.16
N ALA A 37 -0.40 5.65 -5.24
CA ALA A 37 -0.12 4.22 -5.24
C ALA A 37 -0.64 3.53 -6.52
N TYR A 38 -1.83 3.93 -6.98
CA TYR A 38 -2.46 3.35 -8.17
C TYR A 38 -1.77 3.79 -9.47
N LEU A 39 -1.27 5.03 -9.54
CA LEU A 39 -0.42 5.49 -10.64
C LEU A 39 0.87 4.66 -10.74
N VAL A 40 1.53 4.40 -9.59
CA VAL A 40 2.72 3.52 -9.56
C VAL A 40 2.37 2.11 -10.04
N LEU A 41 1.24 1.56 -9.61
CA LEU A 41 0.74 0.26 -10.03
C LEU A 41 0.54 0.20 -11.57
N ILE A 42 -0.16 1.18 -12.15
CA ILE A 42 -0.40 1.21 -13.60
C ILE A 42 0.91 1.39 -14.35
N SER A 43 1.76 2.35 -13.96
CA SER A 43 3.07 2.56 -14.59
C SER A 43 3.90 1.28 -14.60
N TYR A 44 3.91 0.54 -13.50
CA TYR A 44 4.60 -0.74 -13.42
C TYR A 44 4.02 -1.75 -14.41
N ALA A 45 2.70 -1.94 -14.41
CA ALA A 45 2.03 -2.91 -15.28
C ALA A 45 2.21 -2.57 -16.78
N SER A 46 2.21 -1.28 -17.13
CA SER A 46 2.38 -0.78 -18.49
C SER A 46 3.81 -0.92 -19.01
N LEU A 47 4.82 -0.72 -18.15
CA LEU A 47 6.23 -0.65 -18.55
C LEU A 47 7.05 -1.91 -18.25
N TYR A 48 6.49 -2.87 -17.51
CA TYR A 48 7.11 -4.18 -17.31
C TYR A 48 7.36 -4.88 -18.66
N PRO A 49 8.56 -5.51 -18.89
CA PRO A 49 9.58 -5.89 -17.89
C PRO A 49 10.70 -4.88 -17.61
N PHE A 50 10.61 -3.63 -18.08
CA PHE A 50 11.68 -2.63 -17.95
C PHE A 50 13.03 -3.06 -18.55
N ALA A 51 13.00 -3.90 -19.59
CA ALA A 51 14.21 -4.47 -20.19
C ALA A 51 14.24 -4.29 -21.71
N ASN A 52 15.44 -4.29 -22.28
CA ASN A 52 15.69 -4.23 -23.72
C ASN A 52 15.07 -3.00 -24.41
N TRP A 53 15.14 -1.83 -23.76
CA TRP A 53 14.66 -0.59 -24.34
C TRP A 53 15.41 -0.29 -25.64
N ARG A 54 14.71 0.00 -26.73
CA ARG A 54 15.29 0.23 -28.05
C ARG A 54 14.59 1.38 -28.74
N ASP A 55 15.36 2.28 -29.33
CA ASP A 55 14.83 3.31 -30.22
C ASP A 55 14.71 2.73 -31.64
N LEU A 56 13.51 2.81 -32.20
CA LEU A 56 13.21 2.34 -33.55
C LEU A 56 13.21 3.50 -34.57
N GLY A 57 13.42 4.75 -34.13
CA GLY A 57 13.37 5.94 -34.98
C GLY A 57 11.95 6.34 -35.41
N ILE A 58 10.93 5.78 -34.76
CA ILE A 58 9.51 6.00 -34.99
C ILE A 58 9.05 7.14 -34.06
N SER A 59 8.15 8.01 -34.53
CA SER A 59 7.61 9.07 -33.68
C SER A 59 6.82 8.46 -32.51
N PRO A 60 7.01 8.88 -31.24
CA PRO A 60 6.27 8.34 -30.11
C PRO A 60 4.74 8.52 -30.19
N LEU A 61 4.27 9.40 -31.09
CA LEU A 61 2.86 9.69 -31.32
C LEU A 61 2.29 9.02 -32.59
N GLU A 62 3.12 8.29 -33.35
CA GLU A 62 2.71 7.71 -34.64
C GLU A 62 1.53 6.75 -34.52
N PHE A 63 1.40 6.07 -33.39
CA PHE A 63 0.29 5.16 -33.10
C PHE A 63 -1.08 5.84 -33.06
N LEU A 64 -1.15 7.17 -32.89
CA LEU A 64 -2.42 7.92 -32.87
C LEU A 64 -3.13 7.84 -34.22
N ASP A 65 -2.37 7.91 -35.31
CA ASP A 65 -2.86 7.86 -36.69
C ASP A 65 -2.92 6.43 -37.25
N ALA A 66 -2.56 5.43 -36.44
CA ALA A 66 -2.59 4.03 -36.84
C ALA A 66 -4.03 3.54 -37.05
N GLY A 67 -4.21 2.61 -38.00
CA GLY A 67 -5.48 1.91 -38.17
C GLY A 67 -5.81 1.00 -36.98
N TRP A 68 -7.02 0.43 -37.00
CA TRP A 68 -7.46 -0.49 -35.94
C TRP A 68 -6.48 -1.66 -35.76
N PRO A 69 -6.09 -2.02 -34.52
CA PRO A 69 -5.14 -3.10 -34.26
C PRO A 69 -5.62 -4.43 -34.85
N ARG A 70 -4.70 -5.22 -35.41
CA ARG A 70 -5.05 -6.49 -36.06
C ARG A 70 -5.36 -7.62 -35.07
N TYR A 71 -4.78 -7.56 -33.88
CA TYR A 71 -4.94 -8.55 -32.82
C TYR A 71 -5.52 -7.87 -31.58
N TRP A 72 -6.82 -8.02 -31.37
CA TRP A 72 -7.53 -7.49 -30.22
C TRP A 72 -8.61 -8.47 -29.79
N THR A 73 -8.91 -8.50 -28.48
CA THR A 73 -10.10 -9.16 -27.97
C THR A 73 -10.96 -8.15 -27.23
N GLY A 74 -12.28 -8.38 -27.20
CA GLY A 74 -13.17 -7.54 -26.38
C GLY A 74 -12.82 -7.60 -24.88
N PHE A 75 -12.16 -8.68 -24.45
CA PHE A 75 -11.63 -8.81 -23.10
C PHE A 75 -10.52 -7.78 -22.83
N ASP A 76 -9.55 -7.64 -23.74
CA ASP A 76 -8.45 -6.66 -23.59
C ASP A 76 -8.97 -5.23 -23.46
N LEU A 77 -9.91 -4.86 -24.34
CA LEU A 77 -10.56 -3.54 -24.31
C LEU A 77 -11.29 -3.30 -22.98
N SER A 78 -12.00 -4.32 -22.48
CA SER A 78 -12.73 -4.23 -21.22
C SER A 78 -11.79 -4.08 -20.03
N VAL A 79 -10.66 -4.80 -20.04
CA VAL A 79 -9.62 -4.70 -19.00
C VAL A 79 -9.03 -3.29 -18.97
N ASN A 80 -8.71 -2.70 -20.11
CA ASN A 80 -8.19 -1.34 -20.21
C ASN A 80 -9.16 -0.30 -19.58
N VAL A 81 -10.45 -0.41 -19.89
CA VAL A 81 -11.50 0.43 -19.25
C VAL A 81 -11.54 0.20 -17.74
N ILE A 82 -11.60 -1.06 -17.29
CA ILE A 82 -11.73 -1.43 -15.87
C ILE A 82 -10.52 -0.97 -15.07
N VAL A 83 -9.30 -1.07 -15.61
CA VAL A 83 -8.07 -0.67 -14.94
C VAL A 83 -8.00 0.84 -14.72
N TYR A 84 -8.40 1.65 -15.71
CA TYR A 84 -8.34 3.11 -15.60
C TYR A 84 -9.55 3.74 -14.89
N LEU A 85 -10.66 3.01 -14.73
CA LEU A 85 -11.83 3.50 -14.01
C LEU A 85 -11.52 3.90 -12.56
N PRO A 86 -10.87 3.08 -11.72
CA PRO A 86 -10.46 3.49 -10.38
C PRO A 86 -9.52 4.71 -10.39
N LEU A 87 -8.65 4.85 -11.41
CA LEU A 87 -7.76 6.00 -11.51
C LEU A 87 -8.55 7.30 -11.69
N GLY A 88 -9.47 7.35 -12.65
CA GLY A 88 -10.33 8.52 -12.87
C GLY A 88 -11.20 8.87 -11.67
N PHE A 89 -11.73 7.85 -10.99
CA PHE A 89 -12.50 8.02 -9.76
C PHE A 89 -11.65 8.63 -8.63
N LEU A 90 -10.47 8.08 -8.35
CA LEU A 90 -9.58 8.55 -7.31
C LEU A 90 -9.03 9.96 -7.61
N LEU A 91 -8.65 10.25 -8.86
CA LEU A 91 -8.23 11.59 -9.29
C LEU A 91 -9.32 12.63 -9.04
N ALA A 92 -10.57 12.33 -9.41
CA ALA A 92 -11.69 13.24 -9.19
C ALA A 92 -11.96 13.49 -7.69
N LEU A 93 -11.83 12.46 -6.85
CA LEU A 93 -11.93 12.61 -5.39
C LEU A 93 -10.78 13.44 -4.79
N THR A 94 -9.57 13.29 -5.33
CA THR A 94 -8.39 14.05 -4.93
C THR A 94 -8.55 15.53 -5.29
N LEU A 95 -9.08 15.82 -6.48
CA LEU A 95 -9.26 17.17 -7.01
C LEU A 95 -10.62 17.80 -6.67
N ARG A 96 -11.40 17.18 -5.78
CA ARG A 96 -12.77 17.60 -5.44
C ARG A 96 -12.93 19.03 -4.93
N ARG A 97 -11.83 19.71 -4.60
CA ARG A 97 -11.83 21.09 -4.13
C ARG A 97 -11.81 22.12 -5.26
N LEU A 98 -11.62 21.68 -6.51
CA LEU A 98 -11.75 22.57 -7.66
C LEU A 98 -13.17 23.15 -7.71
N PRO A 99 -13.32 24.44 -8.07
CA PRO A 99 -14.63 25.09 -8.11
C PRO A 99 -15.49 24.49 -9.23
N GLY A 100 -16.80 24.32 -8.98
CA GLY A 100 -17.75 23.81 -9.96
C GLY A 100 -18.01 22.30 -9.85
N ARG A 101 -19.22 21.87 -10.27
CA ARG A 101 -19.69 20.49 -10.12
C ARG A 101 -18.85 19.47 -10.90
N TRP A 102 -18.39 19.84 -12.09
CA TRP A 102 -17.73 18.94 -13.04
C TRP A 102 -16.22 19.16 -13.17
N SER A 103 -15.68 20.24 -12.62
CA SER A 103 -14.28 20.62 -12.83
C SER A 103 -13.28 19.56 -12.34
N ALA A 104 -13.55 18.95 -11.19
CA ALA A 104 -12.74 17.84 -10.68
C ALA A 104 -12.79 16.61 -11.60
N ALA A 105 -13.94 16.32 -12.20
CA ALA A 105 -14.10 15.20 -13.12
C ALA A 105 -13.43 15.46 -14.48
N ILE A 106 -13.55 16.68 -15.00
CA ILE A 106 -12.87 17.10 -16.24
C ILE A 106 -11.35 17.05 -16.03
N ALA A 107 -10.85 17.59 -14.93
CA ALA A 107 -9.42 17.51 -14.61
C ALA A 107 -8.94 16.06 -14.44
N ALA A 108 -9.73 15.20 -13.79
CA ALA A 108 -9.41 13.78 -13.65
C ALA A 108 -9.38 13.05 -14.99
N LEU A 109 -10.34 13.34 -15.88
CA LEU A 109 -10.35 12.83 -17.25
C LEU A 109 -9.08 13.25 -18.00
N LEU A 110 -8.77 14.54 -18.03
CA LEU A 110 -7.60 15.06 -18.72
C LEU A 110 -6.29 14.46 -18.18
N LEU A 111 -6.14 14.38 -16.85
CA LEU A 111 -4.95 13.78 -16.23
C LEU A 111 -4.86 12.27 -16.48
N GLY A 112 -5.97 11.54 -16.40
CA GLY A 112 -6.02 10.11 -16.70
C GLY A 112 -5.68 9.82 -18.16
N SER A 113 -6.24 10.59 -19.09
CA SER A 113 -5.92 10.50 -20.53
C SER A 113 -4.48 10.87 -20.82
N LEU A 114 -3.96 11.94 -20.23
CA LEU A 114 -2.57 12.35 -20.40
C LEU A 114 -1.61 11.29 -19.85
N PHE A 115 -1.93 10.70 -18.70
CA PHE A 115 -1.15 9.62 -18.12
C PHE A 115 -1.17 8.36 -19.01
N SER A 116 -2.34 7.98 -19.55
CA SER A 116 -2.43 6.89 -20.53
C SER A 116 -1.60 7.18 -21.77
N LEU A 117 -1.72 8.39 -22.34
CA LEU A 117 -0.92 8.81 -23.50
C LEU A 117 0.57 8.70 -23.20
N ALA A 118 1.02 9.14 -22.03
CA ALA A 118 2.42 9.01 -21.63
C ALA A 118 2.87 7.54 -21.55
N MET A 119 2.03 6.64 -21.06
CA MET A 119 2.34 5.20 -21.01
C MET A 119 2.46 4.61 -22.42
N GLU A 120 1.50 4.88 -23.31
CA GLU A 120 1.53 4.43 -24.72
C GLU A 120 2.77 4.98 -25.43
N CYS A 121 3.09 6.26 -25.25
CA CYS A 121 4.31 6.86 -25.80
C CYS A 121 5.56 6.12 -25.32
N LEU A 122 5.69 5.87 -24.00
CA LEU A 122 6.84 5.16 -23.43
C LEU A 122 6.96 3.71 -23.93
N GLN A 123 5.84 3.08 -24.26
CA GLN A 123 5.84 1.71 -24.78
C GLN A 123 6.46 1.58 -26.17
N ASN A 124 6.63 2.66 -26.94
CA ASN A 124 7.36 2.63 -28.23
C ASN A 124 8.79 2.09 -28.09
N TRP A 125 9.42 2.33 -26.93
CA TRP A 125 10.78 1.85 -26.69
C TRP A 125 10.84 0.43 -26.10
N LEU A 126 9.70 -0.20 -25.81
CA LEU A 126 9.64 -1.53 -25.21
C LEU A 126 9.29 -2.58 -26.28
N PRO A 127 10.20 -3.49 -26.65
CA PRO A 127 9.96 -4.45 -27.73
C PRO A 127 8.80 -5.42 -27.50
N THR A 128 8.41 -5.61 -26.24
CA THR A 128 7.31 -6.51 -25.84
C THR A 128 5.95 -5.82 -25.79
N ARG A 129 5.88 -4.53 -26.11
CA ARG A 129 4.66 -3.72 -26.06
C ARG A 129 4.41 -3.08 -27.41
N VAL A 130 3.14 -2.91 -27.74
CA VAL A 130 2.70 -2.25 -28.97
C VAL A 130 1.74 -1.15 -28.55
N PRO A 131 2.13 0.13 -28.68
CA PRO A 131 1.24 1.25 -28.40
C PRO A 131 -0.01 1.22 -29.28
N SER A 132 -1.15 1.64 -28.76
CA SER A 132 -2.44 1.55 -29.45
C SER A 132 -3.35 2.73 -29.16
N ASN A 133 -3.92 3.32 -30.22
CA ASN A 133 -4.92 4.38 -30.10
C ASN A 133 -6.24 3.86 -29.52
N VAL A 134 -6.55 2.57 -29.73
CA VAL A 134 -7.70 1.90 -29.15
C VAL A 134 -7.51 1.72 -27.64
N ASP A 135 -6.30 1.36 -27.19
CA ASP A 135 -6.01 1.24 -25.75
C ASP A 135 -6.07 2.62 -25.07
N LEU A 136 -5.50 3.65 -25.70
CA LEU A 136 -5.65 5.04 -25.25
C LEU A 136 -7.11 5.46 -25.11
N ALA A 137 -7.96 5.10 -26.08
CA ALA A 137 -9.39 5.39 -26.05
C ALA A 137 -10.10 4.65 -24.91
N CYS A 138 -9.83 3.35 -24.72
CA CYS A 138 -10.38 2.54 -23.63
C CYS A 138 -9.94 3.04 -22.26
N ASN A 139 -8.66 3.35 -22.07
CA ASN A 139 -8.12 3.92 -20.83
C ASN A 139 -8.73 5.29 -20.50
N THR A 140 -8.90 6.13 -21.53
CA THR A 140 -9.59 7.42 -21.44
C THR A 140 -11.06 7.23 -21.04
N ALA A 141 -11.77 6.29 -21.67
CA ALA A 141 -13.17 5.99 -21.34
C ALA A 141 -13.31 5.48 -19.90
N GLY A 142 -12.42 4.59 -19.45
CA GLY A 142 -12.35 4.15 -18.06
C GLY A 142 -12.20 5.34 -17.11
N SER A 143 -11.20 6.20 -17.35
CA SER A 143 -10.96 7.41 -16.57
C SER A 143 -12.19 8.33 -16.52
N ALA A 144 -12.89 8.50 -17.65
CA ALA A 144 -14.12 9.28 -17.74
C ALA A 144 -15.24 8.70 -16.87
N ILE A 145 -15.50 7.38 -16.99
CA ILE A 145 -16.53 6.69 -16.21
C ILE A 145 -16.24 6.84 -14.71
N GLY A 146 -15.00 6.59 -14.29
CA GLY A 146 -14.59 6.75 -12.90
C GLY A 146 -14.80 8.17 -12.38
N ALA A 147 -14.41 9.16 -13.17
CA ALA A 147 -14.58 10.57 -12.82
C ALA A 147 -16.07 10.97 -12.67
N VAL A 148 -16.94 10.49 -13.56
CA VAL A 148 -18.39 10.70 -13.48
C VAL A 148 -18.98 10.04 -12.23
N LEU A 149 -18.59 8.80 -11.93
CA LEU A 149 -19.01 8.10 -10.71
C LEU A 149 -18.60 8.86 -9.44
N ALA A 150 -17.44 9.52 -9.44
CA ALA A 150 -16.99 10.34 -8.33
C ALA A 150 -17.86 11.60 -8.13
N VAL A 151 -18.39 12.20 -9.21
CA VAL A 151 -19.33 13.34 -9.10
C VAL A 151 -20.63 12.91 -8.42
N TRP A 152 -21.15 11.72 -8.77
CA TRP A 152 -22.42 11.23 -8.23
C TRP A 152 -22.30 10.70 -6.80
N SER A 153 -21.28 9.90 -6.52
CA SER A 153 -21.17 9.14 -5.27
C SER A 153 -20.06 9.65 -4.32
N GLY A 154 -19.13 10.46 -4.82
CA GLY A 154 -17.90 10.81 -4.11
C GLY A 154 -18.13 11.53 -2.78
N LYS A 155 -19.10 12.45 -2.72
CA LYS A 155 -19.46 13.13 -1.45
C LYS A 155 -19.94 12.15 -0.38
N ALA A 156 -20.72 11.13 -0.75
CA ALA A 156 -21.21 10.14 0.20
C ALA A 156 -20.07 9.22 0.66
N ILE A 157 -19.23 8.77 -0.28
CA ILE A 157 -18.07 7.91 -0.01
C ILE A 157 -17.07 8.60 0.91
N ILE A 158 -16.69 9.85 0.60
CA ILE A 158 -15.76 10.63 1.43
C ILE A 158 -16.29 10.84 2.85
N ARG A 159 -17.59 11.13 3.00
CA ARG A 159 -18.20 11.25 4.34
C ARG A 159 -18.18 9.94 5.10
N ARG A 160 -18.36 8.79 4.42
CA ARG A 160 -18.28 7.47 5.04
C ARG A 160 -16.84 7.13 5.45
N ILE A 161 -15.87 7.40 4.58
CA ILE A 161 -14.44 7.23 4.86
C ILE A 161 -14.04 8.12 6.04
N ALA A 162 -14.36 9.40 6.02
CA ALA A 162 -14.00 10.34 7.09
C ALA A 162 -14.57 9.92 8.44
N ARG A 163 -15.84 9.47 8.50
CA ARG A 163 -16.43 8.92 9.73
C ARG A 163 -15.71 7.67 10.21
N PHE A 164 -15.46 6.72 9.30
CA PHE A 164 -14.70 5.51 9.64
C PHE A 164 -13.29 5.86 10.17
N GLN A 165 -12.60 6.81 9.54
CA GLN A 165 -11.29 7.26 10.01
C GLN A 165 -11.38 7.91 11.40
N GLN A 166 -12.39 8.74 11.66
CA GLN A 166 -12.62 9.33 12.99
C GLN A 166 -12.93 8.27 14.06
N ASP A 167 -13.65 7.21 13.68
CA ASP A 167 -14.08 6.16 14.59
C ASP A 167 -12.98 5.13 14.90
N TRP A 168 -11.96 5.01 14.05
CA TRP A 168 -10.97 3.92 14.14
C TRP A 168 -9.50 4.37 14.07
N LEU A 169 -9.17 5.43 13.33
CA LEU A 169 -7.79 5.88 13.16
C LEU A 169 -7.38 6.89 14.24
N ALA A 170 -6.20 6.66 14.83
CA ALA A 170 -5.58 7.60 15.74
C ALA A 170 -5.46 8.99 15.08
N PRO A 171 -5.65 10.09 15.84
CA PRO A 171 -5.54 11.46 15.32
C PRO A 171 -4.06 11.86 15.14
N ILE A 172 -3.32 11.06 14.38
CA ILE A 172 -1.90 11.24 14.09
C ILE A 172 -1.69 11.86 12.72
N PRO A 173 -0.59 12.60 12.51
CA PRO A 173 -0.24 13.14 11.21
C PRO A 173 -0.08 12.02 10.17
N GLN A 174 -0.71 12.20 9.01
CA GLN A 174 -0.60 11.27 7.88
C GLN A 174 -1.01 9.82 8.22
N ALA A 175 -1.97 9.60 9.12
CA ALA A 175 -2.52 8.27 9.44
C ALA A 175 -2.91 7.47 8.17
N GLU A 176 -3.41 8.17 7.16
CA GLU A 176 -3.87 7.62 5.89
C GLU A 176 -2.73 7.07 5.03
N LEU A 177 -1.54 7.70 5.09
CA LEU A 177 -0.34 7.17 4.45
C LEU A 177 0.06 5.86 5.12
N GLY A 178 0.02 5.81 6.46
CA GLY A 178 0.24 4.57 7.21
C GLY A 178 -0.74 3.47 6.83
N LEU A 179 -2.02 3.80 6.65
CA LEU A 179 -3.03 2.85 6.18
C LEU A 179 -2.71 2.32 4.77
N VAL A 180 -2.28 3.19 3.85
CA VAL A 180 -1.84 2.78 2.51
C VAL A 180 -0.60 1.89 2.58
N LEU A 181 0.39 2.21 3.42
CA LEU A 181 1.56 1.36 3.63
C LEU A 181 1.15 -0.01 4.18
N LEU A 182 0.22 -0.08 5.13
CA LEU A 182 -0.30 -1.35 5.64
C LEU A 182 -1.04 -2.15 4.56
N GLY A 183 -1.80 -1.46 3.70
CA GLY A 183 -2.42 -2.06 2.52
C GLY A 183 -1.39 -2.61 1.53
N ILE A 184 -0.32 -1.88 1.26
CA ILE A 184 0.80 -2.35 0.41
C ILE A 184 1.44 -3.59 1.04
N TRP A 185 1.66 -3.62 2.36
CA TRP A 185 2.16 -4.82 3.05
C TRP A 185 1.23 -6.02 2.92
N LEU A 186 -0.10 -5.83 2.95
CA LEU A 186 -1.03 -6.93 2.68
C LEU A 186 -0.89 -7.46 1.25
N LEU A 187 -0.64 -6.58 0.26
CA LEU A 187 -0.38 -7.00 -1.12
C LEU A 187 0.91 -7.82 -1.25
N THR A 188 1.94 -7.58 -0.42
CA THR A 188 3.16 -8.40 -0.45
C THR A 188 2.91 -9.85 -0.02
N GLN A 189 1.78 -10.12 0.65
CA GLN A 189 1.40 -11.50 1.02
C GLN A 189 0.94 -12.34 -0.17
N LEU A 190 0.70 -11.71 -1.32
CA LEU A 190 0.37 -12.40 -2.58
C LEU A 190 1.59 -13.04 -3.26
N SER A 191 2.81 -12.81 -2.76
CA SER A 191 4.08 -13.32 -3.29
C SER A 191 4.53 -14.60 -2.55
N PRO A 192 4.07 -15.81 -2.94
CA PRO A 192 4.34 -17.06 -2.21
C PRO A 192 5.83 -17.40 -2.06
N GLU A 193 6.69 -16.84 -2.91
CA GLU A 193 8.15 -17.01 -2.89
C GLU A 193 8.85 -16.29 -1.71
N THR A 194 8.20 -15.29 -1.12
CA THR A 194 8.76 -14.56 0.02
C THR A 194 8.59 -15.35 1.31
N LEU A 195 9.55 -15.22 2.24
CA LEU A 195 9.38 -15.68 3.61
C LEU A 195 8.11 -15.06 4.20
N LEU A 196 7.41 -15.80 5.06
CA LEU A 196 6.19 -15.30 5.70
C LEU A 196 6.46 -13.96 6.39
N PHE A 197 5.67 -12.93 6.07
CA PHE A 197 5.84 -11.54 6.52
C PHE A 197 7.20 -10.89 6.20
N GLY A 198 8.11 -11.61 5.54
CA GLY A 198 9.44 -11.15 5.18
C GLY A 198 9.35 -10.02 4.15
N VAL A 199 9.82 -8.85 4.54
CA VAL A 199 9.93 -7.67 3.69
C VAL A 199 11.37 -7.14 3.74
N GLY A 200 11.76 -6.38 2.72
CA GLY A 200 13.11 -5.82 2.62
C GLY A 200 14.14 -6.73 1.98
N ASP A 201 13.72 -7.79 1.29
CA ASP A 201 14.65 -8.64 0.54
C ASP A 201 15.25 -7.88 -0.65
N LEU A 202 16.52 -7.51 -0.54
CA LEU A 202 17.27 -6.81 -1.59
C LEU A 202 18.16 -7.75 -2.40
N ARG A 203 18.22 -9.04 -2.06
CA ARG A 203 19.17 -9.98 -2.68
C ARG A 203 18.95 -10.08 -4.18
N GLN A 204 17.70 -10.24 -4.61
CA GLN A 204 17.37 -10.33 -6.05
C GLN A 204 17.44 -8.97 -6.76
N VAL A 205 17.25 -7.87 -6.04
CA VAL A 205 17.25 -6.51 -6.60
C VAL A 205 18.67 -6.02 -6.86
N LEU A 206 19.58 -6.28 -5.92
CA LEU A 206 20.98 -5.82 -5.96
C LEU A 206 21.97 -6.93 -6.37
N GLY A 207 21.48 -8.15 -6.63
CA GLY A 207 22.33 -9.30 -6.95
C GLY A 207 23.22 -9.75 -5.78
N LEU A 208 22.77 -9.58 -4.54
CA LEU A 208 23.54 -9.96 -3.35
C LEU A 208 23.53 -11.47 -3.19
N THR A 209 24.70 -12.05 -2.93
CA THR A 209 24.81 -13.43 -2.49
C THR A 209 24.43 -13.54 -1.00
N PRO A 210 23.71 -14.59 -0.59
CA PRO A 210 23.43 -14.82 0.82
C PRO A 210 24.73 -14.92 1.61
N ALA A 211 24.85 -14.16 2.71
CA ALA A 211 26.03 -14.18 3.55
C ALA A 211 26.21 -15.50 4.31
N VAL A 212 25.10 -16.22 4.55
CA VAL A 212 25.09 -17.50 5.26
C VAL A 212 24.76 -18.63 4.27
N PRO A 213 25.57 -19.69 4.18
CA PRO A 213 25.26 -20.83 3.32
C PRO A 213 24.02 -21.57 3.86
N TYR A 214 23.29 -22.24 2.96
CA TYR A 214 22.12 -22.99 3.38
C TYR A 214 22.50 -24.16 4.29
N ALA A 215 21.99 -24.13 5.52
CA ALA A 215 21.98 -25.25 6.45
C ALA A 215 20.62 -25.25 7.17
N ALA A 216 19.95 -26.42 7.23
CA ALA A 216 18.58 -26.49 7.75
C ALA A 216 18.41 -25.90 9.16
N PRO A 217 19.32 -26.14 10.14
CA PRO A 217 19.21 -25.51 11.46
C PRO A 217 19.37 -23.99 11.43
N ALA A 218 20.30 -23.48 10.61
CA ALA A 218 20.54 -22.04 10.47
C ALA A 218 19.35 -21.34 9.80
N PHE A 219 18.80 -21.95 8.73
CA PHE A 219 17.60 -21.45 8.06
C PHE A 219 16.40 -21.39 9.01
N PHE A 220 16.17 -22.44 9.80
CA PHE A 220 15.10 -22.47 10.80
C PHE A 220 15.17 -21.29 11.79
N VAL A 221 16.36 -21.01 12.34
CA VAL A 221 16.56 -19.90 13.29
C VAL A 221 16.36 -18.54 12.61
N LEU A 222 16.92 -18.35 11.42
CA LEU A 222 16.82 -17.10 10.68
C LEU A 222 15.38 -16.82 10.24
N GLU A 223 14.67 -17.82 9.70
CA GLU A 223 13.26 -17.73 9.33
C GLU A 223 12.39 -17.38 10.55
N THR A 224 12.61 -18.06 11.68
CA THR A 224 11.93 -17.74 12.95
C THR A 224 12.17 -16.28 13.33
N GLY A 225 13.41 -15.81 13.30
CA GLY A 225 13.77 -14.43 13.64
C GLY A 225 13.13 -13.39 12.71
N VAL A 226 13.14 -13.65 11.40
CA VAL A 226 12.46 -12.80 10.40
C VAL A 226 10.98 -12.65 10.74
N ILE A 227 10.30 -13.75 11.04
CA ILE A 227 8.86 -13.75 11.31
C ILE A 227 8.54 -13.08 12.64
N VAL A 228 9.34 -13.30 13.68
CA VAL A 228 9.21 -12.60 14.97
C VAL A 228 9.33 -11.09 14.77
N CYS A 229 10.40 -10.64 14.11
CA CYS A 229 10.64 -9.22 13.86
C CYS A 229 9.48 -8.59 13.07
N ASN A 230 9.09 -9.20 11.95
CA ASN A 230 8.04 -8.62 11.10
C ASN A 230 6.65 -8.68 11.73
N THR A 231 6.35 -9.70 12.55
CA THR A 231 5.11 -9.74 13.35
C THR A 231 5.06 -8.57 14.33
N ILE A 232 6.18 -8.29 15.03
CA ILE A 232 6.28 -7.15 15.94
C ILE A 232 6.10 -5.83 15.17
N VAL A 233 6.80 -5.65 14.05
CA VAL A 233 6.70 -4.44 13.22
C VAL A 233 5.26 -4.18 12.84
N ILE A 234 4.57 -5.14 12.23
CA ILE A 234 3.23 -4.96 11.68
C ILE A 234 2.21 -4.80 12.81
N GLY A 235 2.37 -5.53 13.91
CA GLY A 235 1.51 -5.39 15.08
C GLY A 235 1.61 -4.00 15.72
N LEU A 236 2.83 -3.50 15.94
CA LEU A 236 3.06 -2.18 16.53
C LEU A 236 2.73 -1.04 15.56
N PHE A 237 3.02 -1.21 14.27
CA PHE A 237 2.65 -0.26 13.21
C PHE A 237 1.12 -0.15 13.12
N GLY A 238 0.41 -1.27 13.04
CA GLY A 238 -1.05 -1.31 13.05
C GLY A 238 -1.62 -0.71 14.33
N ARG A 239 -1.03 -1.01 15.50
CA ARG A 239 -1.45 -0.41 16.78
C ARG A 239 -1.30 1.11 16.80
N ALA A 240 -0.23 1.65 16.21
CA ALA A 240 0.02 3.09 16.15
C ALA A 240 -1.04 3.82 15.30
N LEU A 241 -1.65 3.13 14.33
CA LEU A 241 -2.73 3.69 13.50
C LEU A 241 -4.09 3.68 14.19
N LEU A 242 -4.30 2.89 15.24
CA LEU A 242 -5.60 2.70 15.89
C LEU A 242 -5.77 3.65 17.08
N ILE A 243 -6.97 4.21 17.24
CA ILE A 243 -7.33 4.91 18.47
C ILE A 243 -7.27 3.99 19.69
N ASP A 244 -7.07 4.58 20.86
CA ASP A 244 -7.14 3.91 22.16
C ASP A 244 -8.60 3.59 22.52
N ARG A 245 -9.17 2.56 21.87
CA ARG A 245 -10.49 1.96 22.20
C ARG A 245 -10.30 0.57 22.82
N SER A 246 -11.39 -0.07 23.20
CA SER A 246 -11.39 -1.30 24.00
C SER A 246 -10.82 -2.56 23.32
N TYR A 247 -10.63 -2.60 21.99
CA TYR A 247 -10.32 -3.85 21.27
C TYR A 247 -9.19 -3.80 20.22
N PRO A 248 -8.02 -3.16 20.47
CA PRO A 248 -6.92 -3.13 19.50
C PRO A 248 -6.41 -4.54 19.18
N HIS A 249 -6.41 -5.44 20.16
CA HIS A 249 -5.97 -6.82 19.98
C HIS A 249 -6.82 -7.58 18.94
N LEU A 250 -8.14 -7.42 18.97
CA LEU A 250 -9.03 -8.07 18.02
C LEU A 250 -8.75 -7.62 16.58
N LEU A 251 -8.57 -6.31 16.37
CA LEU A 251 -8.26 -5.76 15.05
C LEU A 251 -6.92 -6.24 14.52
N LEU A 252 -5.90 -6.33 15.38
CA LEU A 252 -4.60 -6.89 15.00
C LEU A 252 -4.70 -8.38 14.67
N ILE A 253 -5.48 -9.16 15.44
CA ILE A 253 -5.75 -10.56 15.12
C ILE A 253 -6.44 -10.67 13.76
N CYS A 254 -7.47 -9.87 13.48
CA CYS A 254 -8.14 -9.84 12.18
C CYS A 254 -7.17 -9.49 11.04
N LEU A 255 -6.26 -8.52 11.25
CA LEU A 255 -5.24 -8.16 10.28
C LEU A 255 -4.31 -9.33 9.96
N PHE A 256 -3.78 -10.01 10.98
CA PHE A 256 -2.91 -11.17 10.78
C PHE A 256 -3.64 -12.35 10.15
N VAL A 257 -4.88 -12.64 10.58
CA VAL A 257 -5.72 -13.68 9.96
C VAL A 257 -5.96 -13.38 8.48
N LEU A 258 -6.27 -12.12 8.14
CA LEU A 258 -6.42 -11.70 6.75
C LEU A 258 -5.12 -11.88 5.96
N ALA A 259 -3.98 -11.49 6.52
CA ALA A 259 -2.67 -11.66 5.89
C ALA A 259 -2.34 -13.14 5.62
N LEU A 260 -2.61 -14.02 6.58
CA LEU A 260 -2.43 -15.47 6.45
C LEU A 260 -3.43 -16.09 5.45
N ALA A 261 -4.66 -15.60 5.41
CA ALA A 261 -5.66 -16.03 4.42
C ALA A 261 -5.25 -15.63 3.00
N ILE A 262 -4.79 -14.38 2.80
CA ILE A 262 -4.22 -13.91 1.53
C ILE A 262 -3.03 -14.79 1.12
N ARG A 263 -2.10 -15.05 2.06
CA ARG A 263 -0.93 -15.91 1.82
C ARG A 263 -1.31 -17.33 1.40
N THR A 264 -2.30 -17.92 2.07
CA THR A 264 -2.78 -19.27 1.79
C THR A 264 -3.50 -19.34 0.45
N LEU A 265 -4.39 -18.38 0.18
CA LEU A 265 -5.10 -18.29 -1.10
C LEU A 265 -4.11 -18.07 -2.24
N ALA A 266 -3.15 -17.17 -2.06
CA ALA A 266 -2.07 -16.94 -3.02
C ALA A 266 -1.34 -18.25 -3.28
N ALA A 267 -0.77 -18.91 -2.27
CA ALA A 267 -0.08 -20.20 -2.45
C ALA A 267 -0.96 -21.25 -3.18
N SER A 268 -2.25 -21.35 -2.84
CA SER A 268 -3.17 -22.31 -3.47
C SER A 268 -3.46 -22.05 -4.95
N VAL A 269 -3.64 -20.78 -5.33
CA VAL A 269 -4.00 -20.38 -6.70
C VAL A 269 -2.76 -20.29 -7.57
N LEU A 270 -1.67 -19.84 -6.98
CA LEU A 270 -0.44 -19.48 -7.67
C LEU A 270 0.50 -20.67 -7.79
N VAL A 271 0.70 -21.47 -6.73
CA VAL A 271 1.64 -22.61 -6.75
C VAL A 271 0.87 -23.89 -7.07
N ALA A 272 0.09 -24.38 -6.11
CA ALA A 272 -0.83 -25.48 -6.27
C ALA A 272 -1.73 -25.61 -5.03
N PRO A 273 -2.97 -26.11 -5.16
CA PRO A 273 -3.87 -26.27 -4.01
C PRO A 273 -3.30 -27.13 -2.88
N GLN A 274 -2.53 -28.17 -3.21
CA GLN A 274 -1.87 -29.02 -2.21
C GLN A 274 -0.77 -28.31 -1.40
N ASP A 275 -0.18 -27.25 -1.96
CA ASP A 275 0.91 -26.48 -1.35
C ASP A 275 0.41 -25.21 -0.64
N ALA A 276 -0.91 -25.08 -0.46
CA ALA A 276 -1.54 -23.88 0.13
C ALA A 276 -0.97 -23.51 1.51
N LEU A 277 -0.52 -24.49 2.29
CA LEU A 277 0.08 -24.32 3.61
C LEU A 277 1.60 -24.56 3.63
N ALA A 278 2.26 -24.63 2.47
CA ALA A 278 3.70 -24.83 2.38
C ALA A 278 4.52 -23.72 3.07
N TRP A 279 3.92 -22.53 3.23
CA TRP A 279 4.50 -21.42 3.98
C TRP A 279 4.53 -21.65 5.51
N LEU A 280 3.74 -22.59 6.05
CA LEU A 280 3.67 -22.90 7.48
C LEU A 280 4.79 -23.89 7.89
N THR A 281 6.03 -23.49 7.64
CA THR A 281 7.22 -24.22 8.05
C THR A 281 7.34 -24.31 9.58
N PRO A 282 8.20 -25.18 10.12
CA PRO A 282 8.47 -25.21 11.57
C PRO A 282 8.97 -23.87 12.11
N GLY A 283 9.83 -23.17 11.35
CA GLY A 283 10.33 -21.83 11.71
C GLY A 283 9.22 -20.79 11.69
N ALA A 284 8.30 -20.86 10.72
CA ALA A 284 7.14 -19.99 10.68
C ALA A 284 6.17 -20.22 11.84
N ARG A 285 5.89 -21.47 12.20
CA ARG A 285 5.03 -21.79 13.34
C ARG A 285 5.61 -21.25 14.64
N LEU A 286 6.90 -21.47 14.89
CA LEU A 286 7.56 -20.98 16.10
C LEU A 286 7.66 -19.45 16.08
N GLY A 287 7.97 -18.85 14.93
CA GLY A 287 8.08 -17.42 14.76
C GLY A 287 6.77 -16.67 15.01
N LEU A 288 5.64 -17.22 14.52
CA LEU A 288 4.31 -16.68 14.81
C LEU A 288 3.96 -16.76 16.30
N LEU A 289 4.31 -17.88 16.96
CA LEU A 289 4.07 -18.05 18.40
C LEU A 289 4.89 -17.07 19.24
N ILE A 290 6.21 -17.02 19.03
CA ILE A 290 7.10 -16.09 19.74
C ILE A 290 6.74 -14.64 19.42
N GLY A 291 6.53 -14.33 18.14
CA GLY A 291 6.16 -12.99 17.68
C GLY A 291 4.84 -12.52 18.27
N GLY A 292 3.83 -13.40 18.36
CA GLY A 292 2.56 -13.11 19.00
C GLY A 292 2.67 -12.84 20.49
N VAL A 293 3.44 -13.65 21.23
CA VAL A 293 3.71 -13.44 22.66
C VAL A 293 4.45 -12.12 22.89
N LEU A 294 5.56 -11.89 22.18
CA LEU A 294 6.34 -10.66 22.31
C LEU A 294 5.54 -9.42 21.92
N LEU A 295 4.79 -9.48 20.82
CA LEU A 295 3.89 -8.39 20.43
C LEU A 295 2.87 -8.11 21.54
N SER A 296 2.24 -9.13 22.11
CA SER A 296 1.24 -8.96 23.18
C SER A 296 1.82 -8.25 24.40
N LEU A 297 3.06 -8.58 24.78
CA LEU A 297 3.79 -7.89 25.85
C LEU A 297 4.14 -6.45 25.46
N MET A 298 4.64 -6.23 24.23
CA MET A 298 5.03 -4.91 23.75
C MET A 298 3.84 -3.96 23.57
N LEU A 299 2.62 -4.48 23.35
CA LEU A 299 1.41 -3.67 23.28
C LEU A 299 1.06 -2.98 24.61
N LEU A 300 1.59 -3.47 25.74
CA LEU A 300 1.45 -2.87 27.08
C LEU A 300 2.34 -1.64 27.27
N LEU A 301 3.32 -1.43 26.38
CA LEU A 301 4.28 -0.33 26.51
C LEU A 301 3.68 1.02 26.05
N PRO A 302 4.22 2.15 26.56
CA PRO A 302 3.84 3.47 26.09
C PRO A 302 4.08 3.67 24.58
N ALA A 303 3.34 4.61 23.97
CA ALA A 303 3.37 4.86 22.54
C ALA A 303 4.79 5.10 21.96
N ALA A 304 5.62 5.90 22.62
CA ALA A 304 6.99 6.17 22.20
C ALA A 304 7.85 4.88 22.09
N HIS A 305 7.77 4.00 23.10
CA HIS A 305 8.50 2.74 23.12
C HIS A 305 8.03 1.80 22.02
N ARG A 306 6.72 1.75 21.75
CA ARG A 306 6.15 0.93 20.67
C ARG A 306 6.70 1.34 19.31
N ILE A 307 6.79 2.65 19.02
CA ILE A 307 7.35 3.13 17.75
C ILE A 307 8.85 2.83 17.65
N ALA A 308 9.61 3.08 18.73
CA ALA A 308 11.04 2.79 18.75
C ALA A 308 11.31 1.30 18.51
N LEU A 309 10.58 0.42 19.21
CA LEU A 309 10.67 -1.03 19.04
C LEU A 309 10.25 -1.48 17.64
N ALA A 310 9.21 -0.88 17.05
CA ALA A 310 8.82 -1.15 15.67
C ALA A 310 9.94 -0.78 14.68
N GLY A 311 10.60 0.37 14.87
CA GLY A 311 11.73 0.79 14.04
C GLY A 311 12.94 -0.16 14.16
N VAL A 312 13.33 -0.53 15.39
CA VAL A 312 14.42 -1.47 15.65
C VAL A 312 14.11 -2.86 15.07
N ALA A 313 12.90 -3.37 15.29
CA ALA A 313 12.46 -4.64 14.76
C ALA A 313 12.42 -4.64 13.22
N LEU A 314 12.07 -3.51 12.59
CA LEU A 314 12.08 -3.37 11.14
C LEU A 314 13.49 -3.43 10.57
N MET A 315 14.45 -2.74 11.19
CA MET A 315 15.85 -2.79 10.81
C MET A 315 16.43 -4.19 10.98
N ALA A 316 16.18 -4.82 12.14
CA ALA A 316 16.63 -6.18 12.43
C ALA A 316 16.01 -7.20 11.47
N GLY A 317 14.69 -7.13 11.23
CA GLY A 317 13.98 -8.01 10.30
C GLY A 317 14.50 -7.86 8.87
N THR A 318 14.73 -6.64 8.41
CA THR A 318 15.31 -6.37 7.08
C THR A 318 16.72 -6.95 6.96
N ALA A 319 17.57 -6.79 7.99
CA ALA A 319 18.90 -7.40 8.00
C ALA A 319 18.82 -8.94 7.97
N LEU A 320 17.98 -9.54 8.81
CA LEU A 320 17.79 -10.99 8.87
C LEU A 320 17.29 -11.56 7.53
N VAL A 321 16.33 -10.92 6.87
CA VAL A 321 15.84 -11.35 5.55
C VAL A 321 16.97 -11.44 4.53
N ASN A 322 17.88 -10.46 4.51
CA ASN A 322 19.00 -10.44 3.58
C ASN A 322 20.15 -11.40 3.96
N LEU A 323 20.26 -11.78 5.24
CA LEU A 323 21.20 -12.80 5.72
C LEU A 323 20.69 -14.23 5.49
N THR A 324 19.37 -14.42 5.47
CA THR A 324 18.75 -15.74 5.32
C THR A 324 19.11 -16.33 3.95
N PRO A 325 19.46 -17.62 3.83
CA PRO A 325 19.60 -18.26 2.52
C PRO A 325 18.23 -18.42 1.83
N PRO A 326 18.17 -18.56 0.49
CA PRO A 326 16.91 -18.82 -0.21
C PRO A 326 16.27 -20.13 0.29
N ASN A 327 14.95 -20.16 0.36
CA ASN A 327 14.21 -21.36 0.75
C ASN A 327 14.13 -22.31 -0.47
N PRO A 328 14.56 -23.58 -0.37
CA PRO A 328 14.45 -24.55 -1.46
C PRO A 328 13.03 -24.69 -2.02
N TYR A 329 12.01 -24.60 -1.16
CA TYR A 329 10.59 -24.64 -1.59
C TYR A 329 10.19 -23.39 -2.37
N SER A 330 10.73 -22.21 -2.02
CA SER A 330 10.49 -20.99 -2.77
C SER A 330 11.09 -21.04 -4.17
N GLU A 331 12.24 -21.71 -4.34
CA GLU A 331 12.86 -21.90 -5.66
C GLU A 331 12.05 -22.84 -6.56
N ALA A 332 11.50 -23.91 -6.00
CA ALA A 332 10.61 -24.81 -6.73
C ALA A 332 9.32 -24.09 -7.18
N ALA A 333 8.72 -23.28 -6.30
CA ALA A 333 7.57 -22.43 -6.65
C ALA A 333 7.92 -21.41 -7.75
N LEU A 334 9.10 -20.76 -7.65
CA LEU A 334 9.62 -19.83 -8.65
C LEU A 334 9.87 -20.49 -10.03
N ALA A 335 10.33 -21.73 -10.05
CA ALA A 335 10.58 -22.48 -11.28
C ALA A 335 9.27 -22.81 -12.02
N THR A 336 8.24 -23.26 -11.29
CA THR A 336 6.88 -23.47 -11.84
C THR A 336 6.27 -22.14 -12.30
N TRP A 337 6.53 -21.05 -11.59
CA TRP A 337 6.06 -19.70 -11.91
C TRP A 337 6.66 -19.11 -13.18
N ARG A 338 7.96 -19.31 -13.43
CA ARG A 338 8.61 -18.86 -14.67
C ARG A 338 7.98 -19.48 -15.93
N GLN A 339 7.29 -20.61 -15.79
CA GLN A 339 6.57 -21.27 -16.87
C GLN A 339 5.15 -20.70 -17.08
N GLY A 340 4.59 -19.95 -16.11
CA GLY A 340 3.28 -19.31 -16.19
C GLY A 340 3.35 -17.83 -16.60
N HIS A 341 2.35 -17.36 -17.37
CA HIS A 341 2.23 -15.97 -17.88
C HIS A 341 2.12 -14.85 -16.80
N PHE A 342 2.32 -15.14 -15.51
CA PHE A 342 2.08 -14.20 -14.38
C PHE A 342 3.33 -13.42 -13.91
N LEU A 343 4.37 -13.36 -14.73
CA LEU A 343 5.64 -12.68 -14.41
C LEU A 343 5.45 -11.22 -13.97
N ASN A 344 4.50 -10.51 -14.57
CA ASN A 344 4.22 -9.10 -14.28
C ASN A 344 3.74 -8.92 -12.83
N PHE A 345 2.85 -9.79 -12.37
CA PHE A 345 2.24 -9.68 -11.04
C PHE A 345 3.25 -9.98 -9.93
N ASN A 346 4.05 -11.05 -10.09
CA ASN A 346 5.10 -11.41 -9.14
C ASN A 346 6.11 -10.28 -8.93
N GLY A 347 6.57 -9.68 -10.03
CA GLY A 347 7.61 -8.66 -9.94
C GLY A 347 7.15 -7.46 -9.12
N LEU A 348 5.88 -7.03 -9.26
CA LEU A 348 5.36 -5.89 -8.51
C LEU A 348 5.27 -6.18 -7.01
N THR A 349 4.66 -7.30 -6.64
CA THR A 349 4.48 -7.67 -5.22
C THR A 349 5.84 -7.89 -4.55
N ARG A 350 6.81 -8.42 -5.30
CA ARG A 350 8.20 -8.53 -4.86
C ARG A 350 8.87 -7.17 -4.70
N TRP A 351 8.77 -6.26 -5.67
CA TRP A 351 9.31 -4.89 -5.53
C TRP A 351 8.67 -4.14 -4.36
N ALA A 352 7.36 -4.27 -4.19
CA ALA A 352 6.64 -3.75 -3.04
C ALA A 352 7.20 -4.32 -1.74
N ALA A 353 7.42 -5.65 -1.66
CA ALA A 353 8.03 -6.29 -0.50
C ALA A 353 9.45 -5.79 -0.21
N SER A 354 10.29 -5.67 -1.24
CA SER A 354 11.67 -5.19 -1.12
C SER A 354 11.74 -3.74 -0.65
N LEU A 355 10.88 -2.86 -1.16
CA LEU A 355 10.92 -1.43 -0.87
C LEU A 355 10.14 -1.04 0.40
N TRP A 356 9.23 -1.90 0.86
CA TRP A 356 8.33 -1.56 1.97
C TRP A 356 9.04 -1.05 3.23
N PRO A 357 10.10 -1.70 3.75
CA PRO A 357 10.79 -1.23 4.96
C PRO A 357 11.39 0.17 4.80
N PHE A 358 11.86 0.50 3.59
CA PHE A 358 12.47 1.79 3.27
C PHE A 358 11.44 2.92 3.18
N LEU A 359 10.16 2.59 2.99
CA LEU A 359 9.04 3.53 3.07
C LEU A 359 8.46 3.61 4.50
N ALA A 360 8.37 2.47 5.18
CA ALA A 360 7.80 2.37 6.52
C ALA A 360 8.71 2.99 7.61
N LEU A 361 10.02 2.84 7.51
CA LEU A 361 10.96 3.35 8.52
C LEU A 361 10.98 4.89 8.61
N PRO A 362 11.05 5.66 7.49
CA PRO A 362 10.91 7.11 7.55
C PRO A 362 9.56 7.55 8.12
N TYR A 363 8.48 6.83 7.80
CA TYR A 363 7.14 7.10 8.35
C TYR A 363 7.11 6.91 9.87
N LEU A 364 7.61 5.78 10.38
CA LEU A 364 7.70 5.51 11.82
C LEU A 364 8.57 6.55 12.54
N THR A 365 9.70 6.94 11.93
CA THR A 365 10.60 7.96 12.48
C THR A 365 9.91 9.32 12.57
N ALA A 366 9.17 9.72 11.52
CA ALA A 366 8.42 10.96 11.50
C ALA A 366 7.28 10.98 12.53
N LEU A 367 6.65 9.82 12.76
CA LEU A 367 5.61 9.66 13.78
C LEU A 367 6.19 9.73 15.20
N GLY A 368 7.30 9.05 15.46
CA GLY A 368 7.96 9.02 16.76
C GLY A 368 8.49 10.37 17.25
N ARG A 369 8.82 11.30 16.34
CA ARG A 369 9.21 12.68 16.69
C ARG A 369 8.05 13.57 17.16
N ARG A 370 6.81 13.10 17.00
CA ARG A 370 5.59 13.89 17.25
C ARG A 370 4.73 13.31 18.38
N LEU A 371 5.13 12.17 18.93
CA LEU A 371 4.65 11.64 20.21
C LEU A 371 5.57 12.12 21.32
#